data_AF-A0A1U8NVV2-F1
#
_entry.id   AF-A0A1U8NVV2-F1
#
_cell.length_a   1.000
_cell.length_b   1.000
_cell.length_c   1.000
_cell.angle_alpha   90.00
_cell.angle_beta   90.00
_cell.angle_gamma   90.00
#
_symmetry.space_group_name_H-M   'P 1'
#
loop_
_entity.id
_entity.type
_entity.pdbx_description
1 polymer ?
#
loop_
_entity_poly.entity_id
_entity_poly.type
_entity_poly.pdbx_seq_one_letter_code
_entity_poly.pdbx_strand_id
1 'polypeptide(L)'
;MEGNDNSTSKDYYKILEVDYDATDENIRLSYRKLALKWHPDKHKGDSAVTAKFQEINEAYNVLIDPDKRFEYDLTGIYEIDKYTLRVRIYINL
;
A
#
# COMPACT_ATOMS: atom_id res chain seq x y z
N MET A 1 16.08 -11.18 -6.38
CA MET A 1 15.26 -10.98 -5.17
C MET A 1 13.82 -10.83 -5.66
N GLU A 2 13.11 -11.95 -5.80
CA GLU A 2 11.71 -11.94 -6.21
C GLU A 2 10.87 -12.16 -4.94
N GLY A 3 10.34 -11.05 -4.42
CA GLY A 3 9.35 -11.08 -3.34
C GLY A 3 8.03 -11.57 -3.92
N ASN A 4 7.66 -12.77 -3.51
CA ASN A 4 6.42 -13.46 -3.84
C ASN A 4 5.20 -12.62 -3.39
N ASP A 5 4.59 -11.90 -4.33
CA ASP A 5 3.39 -11.08 -4.10
C ASP A 5 2.15 -11.97 -4.15
N ASN A 6 1.73 -12.45 -2.98
CA ASN A 6 0.45 -13.12 -2.82
C ASN A 6 -0.21 -12.70 -1.49
N SER A 7 -0.20 -11.38 -1.27
CA SER A 7 -0.95 -10.71 -0.21
C SER A 7 -2.12 -10.01 -0.88
N THR A 8 -3.34 -10.35 -0.48
CA THR A 8 -4.58 -9.72 -0.93
C THR A 8 -4.73 -8.25 -0.46
N SER A 9 -3.67 -7.67 0.10
CA SER A 9 -3.61 -6.30 0.64
C SER A 9 -2.81 -5.39 -0.28
N LYS A 10 -3.30 -4.14 -0.47
CA LYS A 10 -2.62 -3.13 -1.29
C LYS A 10 -1.31 -2.69 -0.61
N ASP A 11 -0.22 -2.69 -1.38
CA ASP A 11 1.06 -2.16 -0.93
C ASP A 11 1.15 -0.65 -1.22
N TYR A 12 0.89 0.17 -0.19
CA TYR A 12 0.83 1.62 -0.32
C TYR A 12 2.19 2.26 -0.61
N TYR A 13 3.29 1.67 -0.14
CA TYR A 13 4.64 2.14 -0.45
C TYR A 13 4.95 1.92 -1.93
N LYS A 14 4.61 0.74 -2.47
CA LYS A 14 4.74 0.47 -3.91
C LYS A 14 3.83 1.34 -4.76
N ILE A 15 2.57 1.56 -4.34
CA ILE A 15 1.62 2.44 -5.05
C ILE A 15 2.18 3.86 -5.15
N LEU A 16 2.80 4.36 -4.07
CA LEU A 16 3.47 5.66 -4.06
C LEU A 16 4.87 5.65 -4.66
N GLU A 17 5.38 4.54 -5.20
CA GLU A 17 6.74 4.44 -5.76
C GLU A 17 7.82 4.93 -4.76
N VAL A 18 7.69 4.61 -3.46
CA VAL A 18 8.66 4.97 -2.41
C VAL A 18 9.06 3.76 -1.58
N ASP A 19 10.22 3.84 -0.92
CA ASP A 19 10.71 2.82 0.01
C ASP A 19 9.95 2.85 1.35
N TYR A 20 9.98 1.74 2.11
CA TYR A 20 9.30 1.63 3.41
C TYR A 20 9.86 2.60 4.48
N ASP A 21 11.10 3.03 4.34
CA ASP A 21 11.76 4.03 5.19
C ASP A 21 11.56 5.48 4.70
N ALA A 22 10.71 5.69 3.69
CA ALA A 22 10.47 7.01 3.13
C ALA A 22 10.02 8.02 4.18
N THR A 23 10.61 9.21 4.11
CA THR A 23 10.20 10.36 4.91
C THR A 23 8.88 10.92 4.40
N ASP A 24 8.17 11.67 5.26
CA ASP A 24 6.95 12.37 4.85
C ASP A 24 7.18 13.31 3.66
N GLU A 25 8.39 13.86 3.53
CA GLU A 25 8.77 14.68 2.39
C GLU A 25 8.80 13.86 1.09
N ASN A 26 9.42 12.68 1.11
CA ASN A 26 9.45 11.77 -0.03
C ASN A 26 8.03 11.32 -0.43
N ILE A 27 7.19 10.99 0.55
CA ILE A 27 5.78 10.63 0.36
C ILE A 27 5.03 11.77 -0.34
N ARG A 28 5.15 13.02 0.16
CA ARG A 28 4.52 14.20 -0.44
C ARG A 28 5.04 14.48 -1.85
N LEU A 29 6.34 14.34 -2.09
CA LEU A 29 6.95 14.54 -3.40
C LEU A 29 6.43 13.53 -4.42
N SER A 30 6.41 12.25 -4.06
CA SER A 30 5.95 11.21 -4.95
C SER A 30 4.45 11.32 -5.24
N TYR A 31 3.63 11.59 -4.22
CA TYR A 31 2.20 11.86 -4.40
C TYR A 31 1.96 12.98 -5.43
N ARG A 32 2.65 14.13 -5.32
CA ARG A 32 2.51 15.23 -6.29
C ARG A 32 2.86 14.79 -7.71
N LYS A 33 3.96 14.04 -7.89
CA LYS A 33 4.40 13.51 -9.18
C LYS A 33 3.35 12.58 -9.78
N LEU A 34 2.83 11.65 -8.98
CA LEU A 34 1.84 10.66 -9.41
C LEU A 34 0.48 11.29 -9.68
N ALA A 35 0.04 12.22 -8.84
CA ALA A 35 -1.21 12.95 -9.03
C ALA A 35 -1.21 13.73 -10.36
N LEU A 36 -0.10 14.37 -10.72
CA LEU A 36 0.03 15.07 -12.01
C LEU A 36 0.03 14.13 -13.23
N LYS A 37 0.53 12.89 -13.05
CA LYS A 37 0.59 11.84 -14.08
C LYS A 37 -0.76 11.20 -14.32
N TRP A 38 -1.50 10.92 -13.25
CA TRP A 38 -2.75 10.17 -13.24
C TRP A 38 -3.99 11.06 -13.04
N HIS A 39 -3.87 12.39 -13.12
CA HIS A 39 -5.01 13.28 -12.92
C HIS A 39 -6.14 13.00 -13.95
N PRO A 40 -7.39 12.80 -13.51
CA PRO A 40 -8.50 12.43 -14.40
C PRO A 40 -8.80 13.48 -15.47
N ASP A 41 -8.55 14.77 -15.21
CA ASP A 41 -8.73 15.82 -16.24
C ASP A 41 -7.88 15.62 -17.49
N LYS A 42 -6.71 14.98 -17.36
CA LYS A 42 -5.82 14.69 -18.50
C LYS A 42 -6.21 13.40 -19.22
N HIS A 43 -7.05 12.57 -18.61
CA HIS A 43 -7.40 11.22 -19.06
C HIS A 43 -8.91 10.98 -18.94
N LYS A 44 -9.70 11.89 -19.50
CA LYS A 44 -11.16 11.85 -19.40
C LYS A 44 -11.71 10.56 -20.00
N GLY A 45 -12.50 9.81 -19.22
CA GLY A 45 -13.19 8.60 -19.66
C GLY A 45 -12.41 7.30 -19.47
N ASP A 46 -11.18 7.35 -18.97
CA ASP A 46 -10.43 6.14 -18.63
C ASP A 46 -10.69 5.73 -17.17
N SER A 47 -11.46 4.66 -17.01
CA SER A 47 -11.79 4.10 -15.69
C SER A 47 -10.55 3.53 -14.98
N ALA A 48 -9.54 3.07 -15.71
CA ALA A 48 -8.30 2.56 -15.12
C ALA A 48 -7.45 3.70 -14.55
N VAL A 49 -7.41 4.86 -15.21
CA VAL A 49 -6.76 6.06 -14.66
C VAL A 49 -7.46 6.54 -13.39
N THR A 50 -8.79 6.52 -13.40
CA THR A 50 -9.59 6.91 -12.23
C THR A 50 -9.31 5.97 -11.05
N ALA A 51 -9.32 4.66 -11.27
CA ALA A 51 -9.00 3.66 -10.24
C ALA A 51 -7.58 3.84 -9.70
N LYS A 52 -6.59 4.06 -10.59
CA LYS A 52 -5.21 4.28 -10.18
C LYS A 52 -5.03 5.56 -9.38
N PHE A 53 -5.71 6.64 -9.76
CA PHE A 53 -5.69 7.90 -9.01
C PHE A 53 -6.32 7.73 -7.61
N GLN A 54 -7.38 6.92 -7.50
CA GLN A 54 -7.98 6.58 -6.20
C GLN A 54 -7.00 5.80 -5.32
N GLU A 55 -6.30 4.81 -5.85
CA GLU A 55 -5.26 4.06 -5.11
C GLU A 55 -4.12 4.97 -4.63
N ILE A 56 -3.66 5.89 -5.48
CA ILE A 56 -2.62 6.88 -5.11
C ILE A 56 -3.09 7.77 -3.96
N ASN A 57 -4.36 8.23 -4.00
CA ASN A 57 -4.93 9.05 -2.92
C ASN A 57 -5.07 8.26 -1.62
N GLU A 58 -5.54 7.02 -1.69
CA GLU A 58 -5.68 6.13 -0.54
C GLU A 58 -4.33 5.89 0.13
N ALA A 59 -3.31 5.52 -0.66
CA ALA A 59 -1.96 5.28 -0.18
C ALA A 59 -1.36 6.54 0.48
N TYR A 60 -1.52 7.71 -0.14
CA TYR A 60 -1.06 8.97 0.44
C TYR A 60 -1.74 9.28 1.78
N ASN A 61 -3.07 9.14 1.85
CA ASN A 61 -3.85 9.45 3.06
C ASN A 61 -3.48 8.56 4.25
N VAL A 62 -3.05 7.32 3.99
CA VAL A 62 -2.57 6.40 5.02
C VAL A 62 -1.14 6.71 5.40
N LEU A 63 -0.23 6.84 4.43
CA LEU A 63 1.20 6.97 4.71
C LEU A 63 1.63 8.36 5.22
N ILE A 64 0.85 9.42 4.95
CA ILE A 64 1.18 10.78 5.43
C ILE A 64 0.72 11.04 6.87
N ASP A 65 -0.22 10.26 7.37
CA ASP A 65 -0.75 10.35 8.72
C ASP A 65 0.05 9.39 9.61
N PRO A 66 0.81 9.88 10.60
CA PRO A 66 1.69 9.02 11.41
C PRO A 66 0.94 7.89 12.12
N ASP A 67 -0.29 8.15 12.58
CA ASP A 67 -1.09 7.16 13.31
C ASP A 67 -1.59 6.08 12.34
N LYS A 68 -2.12 6.49 11.18
CA LYS A 68 -2.56 5.54 10.15
C LYS A 68 -1.41 4.76 9.52
N ARG A 69 -0.26 5.40 9.30
CA ARG A 69 0.95 4.75 8.80
C ARG A 69 1.41 3.68 9.80
N PHE A 70 1.40 4.01 11.08
CA PHE A 70 1.72 3.05 12.13
C PHE A 70 0.75 1.86 12.15
N GLU A 71 -0.57 2.11 12.11
CA GLU A 71 -1.57 1.04 12.02
C GLU A 71 -1.41 0.18 10.76
N TYR A 72 -1.12 0.81 9.62
CA TYR A 72 -0.86 0.12 8.36
C TYR A 72 0.40 -0.73 8.42
N ASP A 73 1.50 -0.19 8.94
CA ASP A 73 2.77 -0.90 9.08
C ASP A 73 2.64 -2.09 10.04
N LEU A 74 1.89 -1.92 11.14
CA LEU A 74 1.53 -3.03 12.02
C LEU A 74 0.71 -4.07 11.25
N THR A 75 -0.45 -3.70 10.71
CA THR A 75 -1.38 -4.66 10.08
C THR A 75 -0.80 -5.36 8.85
N GLY A 76 0.06 -4.68 8.08
CA GLY A 76 0.76 -5.22 6.91
C GLY A 76 1.85 -6.25 7.25
N ILE A 77 2.49 -6.11 8.41
CA ILE A 77 3.43 -7.12 8.95
C ILE A 77 2.67 -8.31 9.57
N TYR A 78 1.40 -8.14 9.95
CA TYR A 78 0.59 -9.11 10.70
C TYR A 78 -0.34 -10.01 9.86
N GLU A 79 -0.07 -10.29 8.57
CA GLU A 79 -0.59 -11.51 7.91
C GLU A 79 0.02 -12.82 8.48
N ILE A 80 0.67 -12.76 9.65
CA ILE A 80 1.15 -13.93 10.42
C ILE A 80 -0.01 -14.86 10.84
N ASP A 81 -1.25 -14.38 10.91
CA ASP A 81 -2.38 -15.20 11.38
C ASP A 81 -2.88 -16.28 10.41
N LYS A 82 -2.39 -16.30 9.16
CA LYS A 82 -2.70 -17.42 8.24
C LYS A 82 -1.80 -18.66 8.44
N TYR A 83 -0.73 -18.56 9.25
CA TYR A 83 0.17 -19.69 9.52
C TYR A 83 0.10 -20.22 10.96
N THR A 84 -0.43 -19.47 11.93
CA THR A 84 -0.48 -19.93 13.33
C THR A 84 -1.59 -20.93 13.63
N LEU A 85 -2.66 -21.00 12.81
CA LEU A 85 -3.79 -21.92 13.04
C LEU A 85 -3.62 -23.32 12.44
N ARG A 86 -2.75 -23.55 11.45
CA ARG A 86 -2.43 -24.92 11.01
C ARG A 86 -1.46 -25.62 11.94
N VAL A 87 -0.52 -24.91 12.57
CA VAL A 87 0.49 -25.54 13.44
C VAL A 87 -0.10 -26.07 14.75
N ARG A 88 -1.22 -25.51 15.24
CA ARG A 88 -1.87 -25.99 16.47
C ARG A 88 -2.66 -27.30 16.31
N ILE A 89 -3.08 -27.68 15.10
CA ILE A 89 -3.82 -28.93 14.88
C ILE A 89 -2.86 -30.12 14.69
N TYR A 90 -1.65 -29.91 14.15
CA TYR A 90 -0.67 -30.99 13.91
C TYR A 90 0.25 -31.31 15.10
N ILE A 91 0.16 -30.57 16.22
CA ILE A 91 0.95 -30.83 17.43
C ILE A 91 0.12 -31.61 18.49
N ASN A 92 -1.14 -31.97 18.19
CA ASN A 92 -2.02 -32.76 19.06
C ASN A 92 -2.63 -34.00 18.36
N LEU A 93 -1.86 -34.69 17.50
CA LEU A 93 -2.18 -36.06 17.08
C LEU A 93 -0.94 -36.96 17.12
#